data_AF-A0A970HWI4-F1
#
_entry.id   AF-A0A970HWI4-F1
#
_cell.length_a   1.000
_cell.length_b   1.000
_cell.length_c   1.000
_cell.angle_alpha   90.00
_cell.angle_beta   90.00
_cell.angle_gamma   90.00
#
_symmetry.space_group_name_H-M   'P 1'
#
loop_
_entity.id
_entity.type
_entity.pdbx_description
1 polymer ?
#
loop_
_entity_poly.entity_id
_entity_poly.type
_entity_poly.pdbx_seq_one_letter_code
_entity_poly.pdbx_strand_id
1 'polypeptide(L)' 'MEALGMAIKEHRPVVCYSCGRVLGTLEITLGPDGMRAFREQARALRDKHRCGAPEREKQEEN' A
#
# COMPACT_ATOMS: atom_id res chain seq x y z
N MET A 1 -20.66 26.14 -13.91
CA MET A 1 -20.80 24.72 -14.27
C MET A 1 -19.40 24.13 -14.42
N GLU A 2 -18.69 23.75 -13.36
CA GLU A 2 -17.49 22.88 -13.46
C GLU A 2 -17.36 22.11 -12.14
N ALA A 3 -18.12 21.02 -12.00
CA ALA A 3 -17.82 20.01 -10.99
C ALA A 3 -16.57 19.27 -11.48
N LEU A 4 -15.39 19.79 -11.11
CA LEU A 4 -14.12 19.10 -11.33
C LEU A 4 -14.19 17.78 -10.58
N GLY A 5 -14.52 16.71 -11.30
CA GLY A 5 -14.34 15.32 -10.90
C GLY A 5 -12.87 14.99 -10.76
N MET A 6 -12.18 15.67 -9.83
CA MET A 6 -10.80 15.42 -9.49
C MET A 6 -10.74 14.11 -8.74
N ALA A 7 -10.33 13.07 -9.46
CA ALA A 7 -9.98 11.80 -8.86
C ALA A 7 -8.84 12.08 -7.85
N ILE A 8 -9.17 12.04 -6.56
CA ILE A 8 -8.23 12.42 -5.50
C ILE A 8 -7.14 11.34 -5.47
N LYS A 9 -5.91 11.72 -5.78
CA LYS A 9 -4.74 10.85 -5.69
C LYS A 9 -4.15 10.97 -4.30
N GLU A 10 -4.08 9.85 -3.59
CA GLU A 10 -3.49 9.76 -2.26
C GLU A 10 -2.39 8.70 -2.26
N HIS A 11 -1.36 8.88 -1.42
CA HIS A 11 -0.35 7.85 -1.22
C HIS A 11 -0.67 7.06 0.03
N ARG A 12 -0.89 5.75 -0.12
CA ARG A 12 -1.25 4.84 0.97
C ARG A 12 -0.19 3.77 1.17
N PRO A 13 0.27 3.54 2.41
CA PRO A 13 1.12 2.42 2.72
C PRO A 13 0.33 1.10 2.59
N VAL A 14 0.91 0.13 1.89
CA VAL A 14 0.43 -1.25 1.86
C VAL A 14 1.11 -2.00 3.00
N VAL A 15 0.30 -2.55 3.91
CA VAL A 15 0.78 -3.30 5.07
C VAL A 15 0.41 -4.78 4.96
N CYS A 16 1.31 -5.71 5.30
CA CYS A 16 0.92 -7.13 5.49
C CYS A 16 0.09 -7.19 6.78
N TYR A 17 -1.20 -7.49 6.69
CA TYR A 17 -2.08 -7.63 7.85
C TYR A 17 -1.66 -8.78 8.79
N SER A 18 -0.81 -9.71 8.31
CA SER A 18 -0.34 -10.83 9.11
C SER A 18 0.91 -10.53 9.95
N CYS A 19 1.80 -9.64 9.51
CA CYS A 19 3.05 -9.33 10.21
C CYS A 19 3.23 -7.85 10.58
N GLY A 20 2.32 -6.98 10.12
CA GLY A 20 2.37 -5.54 10.39
C GLY A 20 3.41 -4.75 9.60
N ARG A 21 4.26 -5.39 8.77
CA ARG A 21 5.26 -4.65 7.97
C ARG A 21 4.63 -3.83 6.87
N VAL A 22 5.19 -2.64 6.68
CA VAL A 22 4.98 -1.81 5.49
C VAL A 22 5.72 -2.46 4.32
N LEU A 23 4.98 -2.92 3.31
CA LEU A 23 5.52 -3.55 2.11
C LEU A 23 5.95 -2.52 1.06
N GLY A 24 5.37 -1.33 1.14
CA GLY A 24 5.63 -0.21 0.25
C GLY A 24 4.52 0.82 0.31
N THR A 25 4.72 1.96 -0.35
CA THR A 25 3.72 3.02 -0.48
C THR A 25 3.24 3.05 -1.92
N LEU A 26 1.94 3.00 -2.14
CA LEU A 26 1.32 3.06 -3.46
C LEU A 26 0.43 4.28 -3.60
N GLU A 27 0.38 4.83 -4.80
CA GLU A 27 -0.64 5.82 -5.17
C GLU A 27 -1.99 5.11 -5.35
N ILE A 28 -3.00 5.58 -4.64
CA ILE A 28 -4.41 5.22 -4.81
C ILE A 28 -5.15 6.40 -5.39
N THR A 29 -5.94 6.14 -6.43
CA THR A 29 -6.93 7.09 -6.90
C THR A 29 -8.25 6.78 -6.22
N LEU A 30 -8.83 7.75 -5.52
CA LEU A 30 -10.11 7.60 -4.81
C LEU A 30 -11.25 7.55 -5.84
N GLY A 31 -11.62 6.32 -6.18
CA GLY A 31 -12.66 5.97 -7.14
C GLY A 31 -12.71 4.45 -7.33
N PRO A 32 -13.79 3.90 -7.91
CA PRO A 32 -13.94 2.45 -8.10
C PRO A 32 -12.80 1.84 -8.90
N ASP A 33 -12.38 2.47 -10.00
CA ASP A 33 -11.26 2.00 -10.83
C ASP A 33 -9.90 2.11 -10.12
N GLY A 34 -9.69 3.20 -9.38
CA GLY A 34 -8.46 3.42 -8.63
C GLY A 34 -8.29 2.45 -7.45
N MET A 35 -9.38 2.12 -6.75
CA MET A 35 -9.37 1.08 -5.72
C MET A 35 -9.04 -0.30 -6.29
N ARG A 36 -9.51 -0.62 -7.50
CA ARG A 36 -9.18 -1.88 -8.17
C ARG A 36 -7.70 -1.95 -8.51
N ALA A 37 -7.17 -0.92 -9.15
CA ALA A 37 -5.74 -0.82 -9.49
C ALA A 37 -4.85 -0.89 -8.24
N PHE A 38 -5.24 -0.24 -7.15
CA PHE A 38 -4.53 -0.31 -5.87
C PHE A 38 -4.50 -1.74 -5.32
N ARG A 39 -5.62 -2.48 -5.35
CA ARG A 39 -5.69 -3.87 -4.88
C ARG A 39 -4.78 -4.80 -5.68
N GLU A 40 -4.70 -4.63 -6.99
CA GLU A 40 -3.82 -5.43 -7.86
C GLU A 40 -2.34 -5.19 -7.52
N GLN A 41 -1.93 -3.93 -7.38
CA GLN A 41 -0.58 -3.57 -6.98
C GLN A 41 -0.24 -4.04 -5.57
N ALA A 42 -1.16 -3.86 -4.60
CA ALA A 42 -1.00 -4.35 -3.23
C ALA A 42 -0.88 -5.89 -3.17
N ARG A 43 -1.60 -6.61 -4.05
CA ARG A 43 -1.46 -8.06 -4.20
C ARG A 43 -0.07 -8.43 -4.70
N ALA A 44 0.49 -7.72 -5.68
CA ALA A 44 1.84 -7.98 -6.17
C ALA A 44 2.91 -7.73 -5.09
N LEU A 45 2.74 -6.69 -4.27
CA LEU A 45 3.62 -6.43 -3.11
C LEU A 45 3.51 -7.53 -2.06
N ARG A 46 2.29 -8.00 -1.76
CA ARG A 46 2.06 -9.10 -0.83
C ARG A 46 2.63 -10.42 -1.35
N ASP A 47 2.53 -10.70 -2.63
CA ASP A 47 3.06 -11.94 -3.23
C ASP A 47 4.59 -12.03 -3.12
N LYS A 48 5.27 -10.89 -3.32
CA LYS A 48 6.72 -10.76 -3.08
C LYS A 48 7.08 -10.84 -1.60
N HIS A 49 6.15 -10.52 -0.70
CA HIS A 49 6.37 -10.52 0.73
C HIS A 49 5.94 -11.84 1.38
N ARG A 50 6.93 -12.63 1.79
CA ARG A 50 6.71 -13.86 2.55
C ARG A 50 6.61 -13.53 4.05
N CYS A 51 5.39 -13.36 4.59
CA CYS A 51 5.20 -13.14 6.04
C CYS A 51 5.75 -14.40 6.78
N GLY A 52 6.83 -14.25 7.56
CA GLY A 52 7.49 -15.37 8.27
C GLY A 52 9.02 -15.35 8.35
N ALA A 53 9.73 -14.49 7.62
CA ALA A 53 11.13 -14.22 7.93
C ALA A 53 11.17 -13.14 9.03
N PRO A 54 11.69 -13.42 10.24
CA PRO A 54 11.89 -12.39 11.25
C PRO A 54 13.04 -11.51 10.76
N GLU A 55 12.75 -10.43 10.06
CA GLU A 55 13.65 -9.30 10.13
C GLU A 55 13.52 -8.83 11.57
N ARG A 56 14.49 -9.24 12.39
CA ARG A 56 14.88 -8.48 13.57
C ARG A 56 15.04 -7.06 13.07
N GLU A 57 14.00 -6.25 13.23
CA GLU A 57 14.16 -4.81 13.22
C GLU A 57 15.07 -4.54 14.42
N LYS A 58 16.38 -4.54 14.15
CA LYS A 58 17.28 -3.72 14.94
C LYS A 58 16.75 -2.31 14.79
N GLN A 59 15.94 -1.88 15.75
CA GLN A 59 15.86 -0.48 16.12
C GLN A 59 17.25 -0.14 16.67
N GLU A 60 18.21 0.14 15.79
CA GLU A 60 19.48 0.81 16.07
C GLU A 60 19.14 2.30 15.91
N GLU A 61 18.81 2.97 17.01
CA GLU A 61 19.69 3.81 17.84
C GLU A 61 19.54 5.30 17.45
N ASN A 62 18.89 6.08 18.33
CA ASN A 62 19.42 7.29 18.96
C ASN A 62 18.43 7.80 20.01
#